data_AF-G3YCM4-F1
#
_entry.id   AF-G3YCM4-F1
#
_cell.length_a   1.000
_cell.length_b   1.000
_cell.length_c   1.000
_cell.angle_alpha   90.00
_cell.angle_beta   90.00
_cell.angle_gamma   90.00
#
_symmetry.space_group_name_H-M   'P 1'
#
loop_
_entity.id
_entity.type
_entity.pdbx_description
1 polymer ?
#
loop_
_entity_poly.entity_id
_entity_poly.type
_entity_poly.pdbx_seq_one_letter_code
_entity_poly.pdbx_strand_id
1 'polypeptide(L)'
;MKPTILQSFPLLTLLPLTTTHPTLQDTTTITPGHAIILNTCAFPIYAWSVSSTVGPQITIPAAPPSTSSSSNTNASTKYSNYTEPYHHDPQTGGVSIKLTTLRNGLYTGAPQTIFAYNFVEEQNQVWFDLSDVYGDPFKGRRVSVQVRVVQGGEGGGGGWEESIVWEDGVPAGGSQVRVVGAERDLVVRLCS
;
A
#
# COMPACT_ATOMS: atom_id res chain seq x y z
N MET A 1 -5.70 38.86 76.35
CA MET A 1 -5.36 37.46 75.97
C MET A 1 -6.19 37.16 74.73
N LYS A 2 -5.68 36.97 73.51
CA LYS A 2 -4.50 36.24 73.01
C LYS A 2 -4.23 36.75 71.57
N PRO A 3 -2.99 36.98 71.11
CA PRO A 3 -2.74 37.38 69.72
C PRO A 3 -2.61 36.14 68.82
N THR A 4 -3.21 36.18 67.64
CA THR A 4 -3.10 35.15 66.61
C THR A 4 -1.94 35.53 65.68
N ILE A 5 -0.90 34.70 65.67
CA ILE A 5 0.28 34.85 64.81
C ILE A 5 -0.02 34.17 63.48
N LEU A 6 0.03 34.90 62.37
CA LEU A 6 0.08 34.35 61.01
C LEU A 6 1.51 33.86 60.74
N GLN A 7 1.70 32.56 60.58
CA GLN A 7 2.94 31.97 60.08
C GLN A 7 2.94 32.02 58.55
N SER A 8 3.93 32.69 57.95
CA SER A 8 4.17 32.62 56.51
C SER A 8 4.99 31.37 56.18
N PHE A 9 4.47 30.52 55.29
CA PHE A 9 5.23 29.42 54.71
C PHE A 9 6.05 29.91 53.51
N PRO A 10 7.34 29.52 53.37
CA PRO A 10 8.13 29.86 52.20
C PRO A 10 7.70 28.97 51.03
N LEU A 11 7.48 29.60 49.87
CA LEU A 11 7.17 28.93 48.62
C LEU A 11 8.48 28.38 48.02
N LEU A 12 8.71 27.06 48.11
CA LEU A 12 9.82 26.41 47.40
C LEU A 12 9.49 26.36 45.90
N THR A 13 10.24 27.11 45.09
CA THR A 13 10.24 27.00 43.64
C THR A 13 10.93 25.72 43.20
N LEU A 14 10.16 24.72 42.76
CA LEU A 14 10.66 23.54 42.06
C LEU A 14 11.11 23.95 40.65
N LEU A 15 12.42 23.91 40.37
CA LEU A 15 12.91 23.97 38.99
C LEU A 15 12.59 22.64 38.29
N PRO A 16 12.03 22.65 37.07
CA PRO A 16 11.90 21.43 36.28
C PRO A 16 13.30 20.97 35.85
N LEU A 17 13.68 19.74 36.24
CA LEU A 17 14.82 19.04 35.65
C LEU A 17 14.44 18.69 34.21
N THR A 18 14.91 19.49 33.24
CA THR A 18 14.90 19.09 31.82
C THR A 18 16.00 18.06 31.61
N THR A 19 15.65 16.78 31.71
CA THR A 19 16.54 15.71 31.25
C THR A 19 16.51 15.73 29.72
N THR A 20 17.53 16.33 29.10
CA THR A 20 17.76 16.13 27.66
C THR A 20 18.25 14.70 27.48
N HIS A 21 17.33 13.75 27.37
CA HIS A 21 17.66 12.41 26.87
C HIS A 21 18.09 12.57 25.42
N PRO A 22 19.35 12.25 25.06
CA PRO A 22 19.70 12.11 23.66
C PRO A 22 18.88 10.93 23.12
N THR A 23 17.83 11.24 22.38
CA THR A 23 17.16 10.23 21.56
C THR A 23 18.16 9.84 20.49
N LEU A 24 18.70 8.63 20.56
CA LEU A 24 19.37 8.02 19.43
C LEU A 24 18.33 7.90 18.31
N GLN A 25 18.26 8.91 17.44
CA GLN A 25 17.60 8.77 16.16
C GLN A 25 18.44 7.78 15.37
N ASP A 26 18.02 6.52 15.38
CA ASP A 26 18.50 5.54 14.43
C ASP A 26 17.96 5.97 13.05
N THR A 27 18.68 6.88 12.40
CA THR A 27 18.39 7.29 11.02
C THR A 27 18.82 6.17 10.08
N THR A 28 18.15 5.02 10.19
CA THR A 28 18.18 4.03 9.12
C THR A 28 17.45 4.66 7.94
N THR A 29 18.22 5.15 6.96
CA THR A 29 17.67 5.54 5.66
C THR A 29 17.11 4.28 5.02
N ILE A 30 15.82 4.03 5.19
CA ILE A 30 15.14 2.96 4.47
C ILE A 30 15.03 3.36 3.00
N THR A 31 15.20 2.38 2.11
CA THR A 31 14.84 2.57 0.71
C THR A 31 13.36 2.18 0.58
N PRO A 32 12.47 3.12 0.23
CA PRO A 32 11.06 2.79 0.05
C PRO A 32 10.89 1.74 -1.05
N GLY A 33 9.89 0.88 -0.87
CA GLY A 33 9.48 -0.13 -1.84
C GLY A 33 8.63 0.45 -2.97
N HIS A 34 7.85 -0.43 -3.58
CA HIS A 34 7.09 -0.14 -4.78
C HIS A 34 5.63 -0.54 -4.68
N ALA A 35 4.79 0.20 -5.39
CA ALA A 35 3.46 -0.25 -5.79
C ALA A 35 3.59 -1.05 -7.09
N ILE A 36 3.13 -2.30 -7.08
CA ILE A 36 3.27 -3.25 -8.20
C ILE A 36 1.89 -3.79 -8.56
N ILE A 37 1.54 -3.70 -9.85
CA ILE A 37 0.34 -4.33 -10.40
C ILE A 37 0.77 -5.53 -11.24
N LEU A 38 0.32 -6.72 -10.87
CA LEU A 38 0.54 -7.96 -11.62
C LEU A 38 -0.75 -8.35 -12.33
N ASN A 39 -0.70 -8.33 -13.66
CA ASN A 39 -1.77 -8.84 -14.50
C ASN A 39 -1.51 -10.33 -14.82
N THR A 40 -2.22 -11.23 -14.14
CA THR A 40 -2.27 -12.66 -14.52
C THR A 40 -3.45 -13.00 -15.41
N CYS A 41 -4.24 -12.01 -15.82
CA CYS A 41 -5.38 -12.19 -16.70
C CYS A 41 -4.97 -12.49 -18.15
N ALA A 42 -5.81 -13.20 -18.88
CA ALA A 42 -5.62 -13.50 -20.31
C ALA A 42 -5.94 -12.31 -21.26
N PHE A 43 -6.10 -11.11 -20.73
CA PHE A 43 -6.44 -9.88 -21.47
C PHE A 43 -5.68 -8.69 -20.88
N PRO A 44 -5.47 -7.61 -21.66
CA PRO A 44 -4.76 -6.43 -21.16
C PRO A 44 -5.59 -5.66 -20.13
N ILE A 45 -4.88 -5.01 -19.21
CA ILE A 45 -5.44 -4.06 -18.23
C ILE A 45 -4.92 -2.67 -18.55
N TYR A 46 -5.76 -1.67 -18.32
CA TYR A 46 -5.41 -0.27 -18.48
C TYR A 46 -5.35 0.39 -17.11
N ALA A 47 -4.24 1.06 -16.84
CA ALA A 47 -3.95 1.65 -15.54
C ALA A 47 -3.63 3.15 -15.66
N TRP A 48 -3.92 3.90 -14.61
CA TRP A 48 -3.47 5.27 -14.42
C TRP A 48 -3.00 5.43 -12.99
N SER A 49 -1.78 5.96 -12.80
CA SER A 49 -1.36 6.49 -11.51
C SER A 49 -1.93 7.90 -11.36
N VAL A 50 -2.73 8.13 -10.33
CA VAL A 50 -3.48 9.37 -10.12
C VAL A 50 -3.17 9.94 -8.74
N SER A 51 -2.61 11.14 -8.71
CA SER A 51 -2.39 11.94 -7.49
C SER A 51 -3.11 13.29 -7.63
N SER A 52 -2.47 14.42 -7.32
CA SER A 52 -2.91 15.76 -7.73
C SER A 52 -3.11 15.91 -9.24
N THR A 53 -2.44 15.07 -10.04
CA THR A 53 -2.59 15.01 -11.50
C THR A 53 -2.86 13.59 -11.96
N VAL A 54 -3.48 13.45 -13.12
CA VAL A 54 -3.71 12.16 -13.76
C VAL A 54 -2.52 11.83 -14.67
N GLY A 55 -1.82 10.73 -14.39
CA GLY A 55 -0.76 10.21 -15.25
C GLY A 55 -1.27 9.72 -16.62
N PRO A 56 -0.36 9.35 -17.55
CA PRO A 56 -0.75 8.77 -18.82
C PRO A 56 -1.38 7.38 -18.63
N GLN A 57 -2.17 6.94 -19.62
CA GLN A 57 -2.67 5.57 -19.63
C GLN A 57 -1.50 4.59 -19.82
N ILE A 58 -1.38 3.65 -18.89
CA ILE A 58 -0.48 2.50 -18.96
C ILE A 58 -1.27 1.31 -19.48
N THR A 59 -0.76 0.61 -20.49
CA THR A 59 -1.31 -0.68 -20.92
C THR A 59 -0.46 -1.79 -20.32
N ILE A 60 -1.03 -2.58 -19.42
CA ILE A 60 -0.40 -3.79 -18.88
C ILE A 60 -0.86 -4.95 -19.77
N PRO A 61 0.03 -5.57 -20.57
CA PRO A 61 -0.38 -6.64 -21.49
C PRO A 61 -1.03 -7.82 -20.77
N ALA A 62 -1.75 -8.65 -21.51
CA ALA A 62 -2.19 -9.94 -21.01
C ALA A 62 -1.01 -10.77 -20.49
N ALA A 63 -1.27 -11.67 -19.55
CA ALA A 63 -0.29 -12.64 -19.11
C ALA A 63 0.17 -13.51 -20.30
N PRO A 64 1.48 -13.79 -20.41
CA PRO A 64 1.97 -14.76 -21.39
C PRO A 64 1.29 -16.12 -21.21
N PRO A 65 0.96 -16.84 -22.30
CA PRO A 65 0.41 -18.18 -22.20
C PRO A 65 1.36 -19.09 -21.40
N SER A 66 0.82 -19.96 -20.55
CA SER A 66 1.63 -20.96 -19.87
C SER A 66 2.10 -22.00 -20.89
N THR A 67 3.38 -21.99 -21.23
CA THR A 67 3.98 -22.97 -22.16
C THR A 67 4.36 -24.28 -21.44
N SER A 68 3.63 -24.67 -20.40
CA SER A 68 3.93 -25.89 -19.65
C SER A 68 3.13 -27.08 -20.21
N SER A 69 3.70 -27.75 -21.22
CA SER A 69 3.41 -29.18 -21.49
C SER A 69 4.02 -30.11 -20.43
N SER A 70 4.61 -29.56 -19.36
CA SER A 70 5.17 -30.33 -18.26
C SER A 70 4.08 -30.55 -17.21
N SER A 71 3.74 -31.81 -16.97
CA SER A 71 2.88 -32.29 -15.89
C SER A 71 3.48 -32.10 -14.49
N ASN A 72 4.33 -31.09 -14.29
CA ASN A 72 4.79 -30.69 -12.98
C ASN A 72 3.79 -29.66 -12.42
N THR A 73 3.38 -29.87 -11.18
CA THR A 73 2.40 -29.02 -10.47
C THR A 73 3.01 -27.71 -9.95
N ASN A 74 4.14 -27.27 -10.49
CA ASN A 74 4.84 -26.03 -10.12
C ASN A 74 4.91 -25.08 -11.33
N ALA A 75 3.80 -24.94 -12.06
CA ALA A 75 3.68 -23.95 -13.12
C ALA A 75 3.77 -22.54 -12.52
N SER A 76 4.93 -21.90 -12.67
CA SER A 76 5.11 -20.48 -12.33
C SER A 76 4.07 -19.65 -13.09
N THR A 77 3.10 -19.08 -12.37
CA THR A 77 2.08 -18.22 -12.97
C THR A 77 2.75 -17.05 -13.67
N LYS A 78 2.63 -16.99 -14.99
CA LYS A 78 3.14 -15.87 -15.79
C LYS A 78 2.26 -14.64 -15.56
N TYR A 79 2.90 -13.48 -15.60
CA TYR A 79 2.24 -12.18 -15.47
C TYR A 79 2.94 -11.15 -16.34
N SER A 80 2.20 -10.12 -16.69
CA SER A 80 2.76 -8.82 -17.09
C SER A 80 2.59 -7.85 -15.92
N ASN A 81 3.43 -6.83 -15.80
CA ASN A 81 3.36 -5.92 -14.65
C ASN A 81 3.50 -4.43 -15.02
N TYR A 82 3.02 -3.62 -14.08
CA TYR A 82 3.38 -2.22 -13.91
C TYR A 82 3.97 -2.04 -12.52
N THR A 83 4.96 -1.16 -12.39
CA THR A 83 5.64 -0.88 -11.13
C THR A 83 5.95 0.60 -11.07
N GLU A 84 5.67 1.22 -9.92
CA GLU A 84 6.15 2.56 -9.58
C GLU A 84 6.74 2.57 -8.17
N PRO A 85 7.80 3.37 -7.92
CA PRO A 85 8.25 3.61 -6.56
C PRO A 85 7.16 4.34 -5.77
N TYR A 86 7.11 4.12 -4.47
CA TYR A 86 6.26 4.95 -3.62
C TYR A 86 6.65 6.41 -3.75
N HIS A 87 5.65 7.27 -3.88
CA HIS A 87 5.82 8.71 -3.88
C HIS A 87 4.72 9.35 -3.04
N HIS A 88 5.08 10.47 -2.40
CA HIS A 88 4.15 11.30 -1.66
C HIS A 88 3.62 12.42 -2.55
N ASP A 89 2.30 12.61 -2.57
CA ASP A 89 1.68 13.78 -3.19
C ASP A 89 1.30 14.80 -2.11
N PRO A 90 1.89 16.00 -2.08
CA PRO A 90 1.67 16.95 -1.00
C PRO A 90 0.27 17.60 -1.01
N GLN A 91 -0.51 17.45 -2.09
CA GLN A 91 -1.85 18.04 -2.20
C GLN A 91 -2.95 17.06 -1.81
N THR A 92 -2.86 15.81 -2.25
CA THR A 92 -3.85 14.75 -1.97
C THR A 92 -3.44 13.86 -0.79
N GLY A 93 -2.16 13.89 -0.41
CA GLY A 93 -1.54 12.99 0.58
C GLY A 93 -1.27 11.58 0.07
N GLY A 94 -1.63 11.27 -1.17
CA GLY A 94 -1.77 9.89 -1.64
C GLY A 94 -1.86 9.73 -3.15
N VAL A 95 -1.73 8.48 -3.56
CA VAL A 95 -1.75 8.03 -4.95
C VAL A 95 -2.84 6.95 -5.10
N SER A 96 -3.53 6.97 -6.22
CA SER A 96 -4.51 5.97 -6.61
C SER A 96 -4.13 5.38 -7.96
N ILE A 97 -3.78 4.10 -7.99
CA ILE A 97 -3.63 3.34 -9.23
C ILE A 97 -5.01 2.83 -9.63
N LYS A 98 -5.61 3.45 -10.64
CA LYS A 98 -6.94 3.11 -11.15
C LYS A 98 -6.81 2.11 -12.30
N LEU A 99 -7.51 0.99 -12.20
CA LEU A 99 -7.41 -0.17 -13.07
C LEU A 99 -8.75 -0.45 -13.75
N THR A 100 -8.72 -0.73 -15.05
CA THR A 100 -9.92 -1.10 -15.81
C THR A 100 -9.58 -2.12 -16.89
N THR A 101 -10.59 -2.82 -17.39
CA THR A 101 -10.48 -3.78 -18.50
C THR A 101 -10.77 -3.15 -19.87
N LEU A 102 -11.23 -1.89 -19.89
CA LEU A 102 -11.56 -1.16 -21.12
C LEU A 102 -10.56 -0.03 -21.40
N ARG A 103 -10.06 0.04 -22.64
CA ARG A 103 -9.17 1.13 -23.06
C ARG A 103 -9.86 2.48 -22.82
N ASN A 104 -9.13 3.45 -22.29
CA ASN A 104 -9.62 4.76 -21.86
C ASN A 104 -10.72 4.71 -20.79
N GLY A 105 -10.85 3.60 -20.06
CA GLY A 105 -11.93 3.38 -19.08
C GLY A 105 -12.05 4.43 -17.98
N LEU A 106 -10.94 5.08 -17.60
CA LEU A 106 -10.96 6.20 -16.65
C LEU A 106 -11.91 7.34 -17.07
N TYR A 107 -12.06 7.57 -18.38
CA TYR A 107 -12.81 8.71 -18.94
C TYR A 107 -14.15 8.32 -19.56
N THR A 108 -14.49 7.03 -19.60
CA THR A 108 -15.72 6.52 -20.23
C THR A 108 -16.74 6.01 -19.23
N GLY A 109 -16.47 6.12 -17.93
CA GLY A 109 -17.33 5.55 -16.88
C GLY A 109 -17.26 4.02 -16.82
N ALA A 110 -16.17 3.41 -17.31
CA ALA A 110 -15.96 1.98 -17.17
C ALA A 110 -15.79 1.60 -15.68
N PRO A 111 -16.14 0.35 -15.31
CA PRO A 111 -15.80 -0.20 -14.02
C PRO A 111 -14.31 -0.04 -13.72
N GLN A 112 -13.99 0.34 -12.48
CA GLN A 112 -12.64 0.64 -12.03
C GLN A 112 -12.36 -0.01 -10.67
N THR A 113 -11.27 -0.78 -10.60
CA THR A 113 -10.64 -1.13 -9.33
C THR A 113 -9.58 -0.10 -9.02
N ILE A 114 -9.58 0.40 -7.79
CA ILE A 114 -8.70 1.44 -7.29
C ILE A 114 -7.84 0.82 -6.20
N PHE A 115 -6.54 0.77 -6.45
CA PHE A 115 -5.56 0.53 -5.41
C PHE A 115 -4.99 1.88 -4.96
N ALA A 116 -5.33 2.30 -3.75
CA ALA A 116 -4.85 3.56 -3.19
C ALA A 116 -3.74 3.31 -2.19
N TYR A 117 -2.72 4.18 -2.19
CA TYR A 117 -1.70 4.18 -1.15
C TYR A 117 -1.28 5.60 -0.75
N ASN A 118 -0.94 5.77 0.53
CA ASN A 118 -0.37 7.01 1.08
C ASN A 118 1.00 6.67 1.69
N PHE A 119 2.07 7.18 1.07
CA PHE A 119 3.41 7.07 1.63
C PHE A 119 3.67 8.23 2.60
N VAL A 120 3.87 7.89 3.87
CA VAL A 120 4.14 8.85 4.96
C VAL A 120 5.63 8.76 5.30
N GLU A 121 6.43 9.59 4.64
CA GLU A 121 7.89 9.59 4.73
C GLU A 121 8.40 9.72 6.17
N GLU A 122 7.82 10.64 6.95
CA GLU A 122 8.21 10.89 8.34
C GLU A 122 8.02 9.66 9.26
N GLN A 123 7.10 8.76 8.89
CA GLN A 123 6.77 7.56 9.67
C GLN A 123 7.34 6.29 9.05
N ASN A 124 7.97 6.36 7.88
CA ASN A 124 8.43 5.20 7.11
C ASN A 124 7.32 4.16 6.93
N GLN A 125 6.10 4.62 6.66
CA GLN A 125 4.91 3.78 6.54
C GLN A 125 4.18 4.04 5.23
N VAL A 126 3.56 2.98 4.71
CA VAL A 126 2.62 3.08 3.60
C VAL A 126 1.26 2.55 4.04
N TRP A 127 0.26 3.42 3.96
CA TRP A 127 -1.14 3.07 4.16
C TRP A 127 -1.75 2.72 2.82
N PHE A 128 -2.63 1.73 2.77
CA PHE A 128 -3.24 1.32 1.50
C PHE A 128 -4.63 0.74 1.68
N ASP A 129 -5.41 0.78 0.61
CA ASP A 129 -6.69 0.11 0.49
C ASP A 129 -6.93 -0.41 -0.94
N LEU A 130 -8.03 -1.14 -1.09
CA LEU A 130 -8.56 -1.56 -2.38
C LEU A 130 -10.06 -1.24 -2.41
N SER A 131 -10.55 -0.66 -3.50
CA SER A 131 -11.96 -0.30 -3.69
C SER A 131 -12.38 -0.38 -5.15
N ASP A 132 -13.69 -0.45 -5.42
CA ASP A 132 -14.26 -0.42 -6.76
C ASP A 132 -15.20 0.78 -6.94
N VAL A 133 -15.22 1.35 -8.14
CA VAL A 133 -16.18 2.37 -8.55
C VAL A 133 -16.73 2.04 -9.94
N TYR A 134 -17.98 2.43 -10.19
CA TYR A 134 -18.69 2.19 -11.45
C TYR A 134 -18.88 0.69 -11.81
N GLY A 135 -18.75 -0.21 -10.83
CA GLY A 135 -18.89 -1.66 -10.95
C GLY A 135 -17.58 -2.40 -10.68
N ASP A 136 -17.59 -3.73 -10.90
CA ASP A 136 -16.46 -4.61 -10.55
C ASP A 136 -15.76 -5.14 -11.83
N PRO A 137 -14.63 -4.55 -12.27
CA PRO A 137 -13.99 -4.92 -13.54
C PRO A 137 -13.45 -6.36 -13.56
N PHE A 138 -13.22 -6.95 -12.39
CA PHE A 138 -12.64 -8.29 -12.23
C PHE A 138 -13.61 -9.32 -11.68
N LYS A 139 -14.92 -9.04 -11.69
CA LYS A 139 -15.95 -9.99 -11.21
C LYS A 139 -15.76 -11.40 -11.76
N GLY A 140 -15.79 -12.37 -10.85
CA GLY A 140 -15.53 -13.79 -11.10
C GLY A 140 -14.05 -14.16 -11.20
N ARG A 141 -13.13 -13.25 -10.85
CA ARG A 141 -11.68 -13.48 -10.86
C ARG A 141 -11.06 -12.87 -9.62
N ARG A 142 -10.27 -13.65 -8.90
CA ARG A 142 -9.63 -13.21 -7.66
C ARG A 142 -8.77 -11.97 -7.86
N VAL A 143 -8.89 -11.04 -6.93
CA VAL A 143 -8.01 -9.88 -6.78
C VAL A 143 -7.43 -9.88 -5.37
N SER A 144 -6.12 -9.66 -5.23
CA SER A 144 -5.50 -9.56 -3.91
C SER A 144 -4.44 -8.47 -3.83
N VAL A 145 -4.25 -7.89 -2.64
CA VAL A 145 -3.08 -7.08 -2.28
C VAL A 145 -2.19 -7.93 -1.40
N GLN A 146 -0.95 -8.09 -1.82
CA GLN A 146 0.08 -8.89 -1.16
C GLN A 146 1.24 -7.99 -0.73
N VAL A 147 1.83 -8.29 0.41
CA VAL A 147 2.99 -7.56 0.95
C VAL A 147 4.22 -8.44 0.79
N ARG A 148 5.29 -7.94 0.18
CA ARG A 148 6.57 -8.69 0.11
C ARG A 148 7.10 -8.90 1.51
N VAL A 149 7.55 -10.09 1.87
CA VAL A 149 8.28 -10.33 3.13
C VAL A 149 9.72 -9.84 3.02
N VAL A 150 10.06 -8.80 3.78
CA VAL A 150 11.45 -8.37 4.02
C VAL A 150 12.04 -9.28 5.07
N GLN A 151 13.14 -9.92 4.68
CA GLN A 151 13.75 -11.00 5.42
C GLN A 151 14.75 -10.46 6.43
N GLY A 152 14.50 -10.68 7.73
CA GLY A 152 15.50 -10.52 8.78
C GLY A 152 16.04 -11.90 9.18
N GLY A 153 17.16 -12.34 8.59
CA GLY A 153 17.89 -13.55 9.01
C GLY A 153 18.36 -14.48 7.86
N GLU A 154 19.53 -15.09 8.05
CA GLU A 154 20.11 -16.10 7.15
C GLU A 154 19.13 -17.29 6.98
N GLY A 155 18.60 -17.46 5.77
CA GLY A 155 17.88 -18.68 5.35
C GLY A 155 16.41 -18.54 4.91
N GLY A 156 15.79 -17.37 4.98
CA GLY A 156 14.41 -17.16 4.49
C GLY A 156 14.29 -17.17 2.96
N GLY A 157 13.33 -17.92 2.41
CA GLY A 157 12.91 -17.75 1.02
C GLY A 157 12.03 -16.51 0.88
N GLY A 158 12.22 -15.72 -0.18
CA GLY A 158 11.38 -14.56 -0.47
C GLY A 158 9.92 -14.96 -0.65
N GLY A 159 9.04 -14.50 0.24
CA GLY A 159 7.62 -14.82 0.27
C GLY A 159 6.71 -13.59 0.17
N TRP A 160 5.41 -13.85 0.07
CA TRP A 160 4.35 -12.85 0.03
C TRP A 160 3.31 -13.16 1.11
N GLU A 161 2.81 -12.13 1.77
CA GLU A 161 1.70 -12.24 2.73
C GLU A 161 0.46 -11.58 2.13
N GLU A 162 -0.67 -12.28 2.10
CA GLU A 162 -1.93 -11.71 1.63
C GLU A 162 -2.53 -10.77 2.67
N SER A 163 -2.88 -9.54 2.26
CA SER A 163 -3.38 -8.51 3.17
C SER A 163 -4.85 -8.16 2.91
N ILE A 164 -5.22 -7.97 1.64
CA ILE A 164 -6.60 -7.76 1.20
C ILE A 164 -6.90 -8.77 0.10
N VAL A 165 -8.03 -9.46 0.18
CA VAL A 165 -8.41 -10.50 -0.77
C VAL A 165 -9.87 -10.36 -1.13
N TRP A 166 -10.16 -10.32 -2.43
CA TRP A 166 -11.48 -10.43 -3.02
C TRP A 166 -11.53 -11.70 -3.85
N GLU A 167 -12.10 -12.75 -3.28
CA GLU A 167 -12.14 -14.11 -3.88
C GLU A 167 -12.74 -14.10 -5.29
N ASP A 168 -13.85 -13.40 -5.45
CA ASP A 168 -14.58 -13.31 -6.73
C ASP A 168 -14.36 -11.97 -7.43
N GLY A 169 -13.30 -11.23 -7.09
CA GLY A 169 -12.99 -9.93 -7.69
C GLY A 169 -14.04 -8.86 -7.41
N VAL A 170 -14.76 -9.01 -6.30
CA VAL A 170 -15.79 -8.08 -5.79
C VAL A 170 -15.43 -7.73 -4.34
N PRO A 171 -15.51 -6.46 -3.93
CA PRO A 171 -15.25 -6.07 -2.56
C PRO A 171 -16.13 -6.83 -1.56
N ALA A 172 -15.52 -7.32 -0.47
CA ALA A 172 -16.25 -7.99 0.62
C ALA A 172 -17.18 -7.06 1.44
N GLY A 173 -17.26 -5.78 1.06
CA GLY A 173 -17.96 -4.72 1.80
C GLY A 173 -17.12 -4.10 2.91
N GLY A 174 -17.43 -2.85 3.26
CA GLY A 174 -16.69 -2.08 4.25
C GLY A 174 -15.33 -1.56 3.76
N SER A 175 -14.76 -0.62 4.50
CA SER A 175 -13.42 -0.09 4.21
C SER A 175 -12.36 -1.03 4.77
N GLN A 176 -11.40 -1.43 3.93
CA GLN A 176 -10.28 -2.30 4.30
C GLN A 176 -8.96 -1.54 4.16
N VAL A 177 -8.73 -0.59 5.06
CA VAL A 177 -7.43 0.11 5.14
C VAL A 177 -6.43 -0.76 5.90
N ARG A 178 -5.18 -0.77 5.43
CA ARG A 178 -4.04 -1.47 6.01
C ARG A 178 -2.81 -0.57 6.02
N VAL A 179 -1.81 -0.93 6.80
CA VAL A 179 -0.53 -0.20 6.89
C VAL A 179 0.62 -1.18 7.06
N VAL A 180 1.74 -0.90 6.38
CA VAL A 180 3.00 -1.65 6.51
C VAL A 180 4.19 -0.69 6.51
N GLY A 181 5.37 -1.20 6.88
CA GLY A 181 6.63 -0.47 6.69
C GLY A 181 6.87 -0.14 5.22
N ALA A 182 7.38 1.07 4.95
CA ALA A 182 7.54 1.57 3.59
C ALA A 182 8.65 0.87 2.81
N GLU A 183 9.51 0.08 3.46
CA GLU A 183 10.53 -0.77 2.81
C GLU A 183 9.93 -2.00 2.09
N ARG A 184 8.63 -2.26 2.30
CA ARG A 184 7.92 -3.43 1.77
C ARG A 184 7.26 -3.09 0.44
N ASP A 185 7.36 -3.96 -0.57
CA ASP A 185 6.55 -3.81 -1.78
C ASP A 185 5.08 -4.20 -1.52
N LEU A 186 4.16 -3.43 -2.08
CA LEU A 186 2.73 -3.72 -2.17
C LEU A 186 2.40 -4.21 -3.57
N VAL A 187 1.81 -5.40 -3.66
CA VAL A 187 1.57 -6.09 -4.92
C VAL A 187 0.09 -6.38 -5.09
N VAL A 188 -0.55 -5.71 -6.04
CA VAL A 188 -1.90 -6.04 -6.48
C VAL A 188 -1.81 -7.14 -7.52
N ARG A 189 -2.41 -8.29 -7.24
CA ARG A 189 -2.48 -9.43 -8.15
C ARG A 189 -3.90 -9.56 -8.71
N LEU A 190 -4.02 -9.53 -10.04
CA LEU A 190 -5.29 -9.53 -10.76
C LEU A 190 -5.47 -10.85 -11.49
N CYS A 191 -6.61 -11.53 -11.28
CA CYS A 191 -6.91 -12.85 -11.86
C CYS A 191 -5.99 -13.97 -11.35
N SER A 192 -5.75 -14.01 -10.04
CA SER A 192 -4.86 -14.98 -9.38
C SER A 192 -5.50 -16.31 -9.06
#